data_AF-A0AAU2DC02-F1
#
_entry.id   AF-A0AAU2DC02-F1
#
_cell.length_a   1.000
_cell.length_b   1.000
_cell.length_c   1.000
_cell.angle_alpha   90.00
_cell.angle_beta   90.00
_cell.angle_gamma   90.00
#
_symmetry.space_group_name_H-M   'P 1'
#
loop_
_entity.id
_entity.type
_entity.pdbx_description
1 polymer ?
#
loop_
_entity_poly.entity_id
_entity_poly.type
_entity_poly.pdbx_seq_one_letter_code
_entity_poly.pdbx_strand_id
1 'polypeptide(L)'
;MRVQLVTMPWHPIDLPSLQVGLLHQLLRQARPDDDVREFHGSLRWAEFLLERSDGRLRPGDYEAIGSDSIFDGLGDWVFSGVLYEDENWGVARLKEYAARRGLCIDTVSGMRVHATEFIAELALVSRDVRARPLHDRLNPPAGETGEGS
;
A
#
# COMPACT_ATOMS: atom_id res chain seq x y z
N MET A 1 -16.89 12.32 -12.45
CA MET A 1 -16.74 11.13 -11.58
C MET A 1 -15.49 11.30 -10.72
N ARG A 2 -15.32 10.51 -9.66
CA ARG A 2 -14.05 10.44 -8.92
C ARG A 2 -13.34 9.15 -9.30
N VAL A 3 -12.05 9.25 -9.61
CA VAL A 3 -11.19 8.13 -9.97
C VAL A 3 -9.99 8.11 -9.03
N GLN A 4 -9.74 6.96 -8.39
CA GLN A 4 -8.57 6.74 -7.56
C GLN A 4 -7.63 5.77 -8.28
N LEU A 5 -6.43 6.22 -8.61
CA LEU A 5 -5.35 5.38 -9.14
C LEU A 5 -4.53 4.86 -7.96
N VAL A 6 -4.43 3.54 -7.83
CA VAL A 6 -3.84 2.89 -6.67
C VAL A 6 -2.58 2.13 -7.08
N THR A 7 -1.43 2.43 -6.47
CA THR A 7 -0.31 1.48 -6.48
C THR A 7 -0.58 0.38 -5.46
N MET A 8 -0.32 -0.86 -5.84
CA MET A 8 -0.52 -1.99 -4.92
C MET A 8 0.38 -1.85 -3.69
N PRO A 9 -0.07 -2.33 -2.51
CA PRO A 9 0.73 -2.29 -1.28
C PRO A 9 2.07 -3.01 -1.35
N TRP A 10 2.27 -3.92 -2.30
CA TRP A 10 3.54 -4.63 -2.55
C TRP A 10 4.37 -4.06 -3.71
N HIS A 11 3.99 -2.90 -4.26
CA HIS A 11 4.75 -2.25 -5.32
C HIS A 11 6.08 -1.66 -4.79
N PRO A 12 7.22 -1.80 -5.48
CA PRO A 12 8.48 -1.19 -5.06
C PRO A 12 8.34 0.30 -4.70
N ILE A 13 8.99 0.74 -3.61
CA ILE A 13 8.92 2.14 -3.13
C ILE A 13 10.04 3.02 -3.70
N ASP A 14 11.12 2.40 -4.18
CA ASP A 14 12.32 3.07 -4.66
C ASP A 14 12.12 3.82 -5.98
N LEU A 15 11.07 3.45 -6.72
CA LEU A 15 10.72 4.06 -7.99
C LEU A 15 9.25 4.46 -8.00
N PRO A 16 8.92 5.68 -8.47
CA PRO A 16 7.54 6.06 -8.68
C PRO A 16 6.89 5.16 -9.74
N SER A 17 5.61 4.84 -9.55
CA SER A 17 4.87 4.03 -10.53
C SER A 17 4.64 4.82 -11.81
N LEU A 18 5.41 4.48 -12.85
CA LEU A 18 5.24 5.04 -14.19
C LEU A 18 3.83 4.77 -14.74
N GLN A 19 3.26 3.60 -14.43
CA GLN A 19 1.92 3.22 -14.88
C GLN A 19 0.86 4.18 -14.33
N VAL A 20 0.92 4.49 -13.03
CA VAL A 20 0.00 5.45 -12.40
C VAL A 20 0.20 6.85 -12.98
N GLY A 21 1.45 7.32 -13.13
CA GLY A 21 1.73 8.63 -13.71
C GLY A 21 1.20 8.79 -15.14
N LEU A 22 1.38 7.77 -15.99
CA LEU A 22 0.84 7.76 -17.35
C LEU A 22 -0.68 7.76 -17.37
N LEU A 23 -1.32 6.92 -16.56
CA LEU A 23 -2.79 6.86 -16.47
C LEU A 23 -3.37 8.19 -15.96
N HIS A 24 -2.72 8.81 -14.98
CA HIS A 24 -3.12 10.12 -14.48
C HIS A 24 -3.09 11.16 -15.60
N GLN A 25 -1.99 11.24 -16.34
CA GLN A 25 -1.85 12.19 -17.45
C GLN A 25 -2.92 11.97 -18.51
N LEU A 26 -3.16 10.71 -18.91
CA LEU A 26 -4.17 10.36 -19.90
C LEU A 26 -5.58 10.72 -19.44
N LEU A 27 -5.93 10.44 -18.18
CA LEU A 27 -7.24 10.78 -17.65
C LEU A 27 -7.43 12.30 -17.55
N ARG A 28 -6.42 13.06 -17.14
CA ARG A 28 -6.51 14.53 -17.15
C ARG A 28 -6.77 15.11 -18.53
N GLN A 29 -6.25 14.48 -19.58
CA GLN A 29 -6.47 14.91 -20.97
C GLN A 29 -7.83 14.46 -21.51
N ALA A 30 -8.22 13.21 -21.27
CA ALA A 30 -9.44 12.62 -21.83
C ALA A 30 -10.70 12.93 -21.01
N ARG A 31 -10.55 13.25 -19.73
CA ARG A 31 -11.60 13.46 -18.73
C ARG A 31 -11.27 14.65 -17.81
N PRO A 32 -11.20 15.88 -18.34
CA PRO A 32 -10.77 17.05 -17.57
C PRO A 32 -11.70 17.41 -16.40
N ASP A 33 -12.97 17.00 -16.46
CA ASP A 33 -13.97 17.26 -15.41
C ASP A 33 -14.02 16.18 -14.31
N ASP A 34 -13.22 15.10 -14.43
CA ASP A 34 -13.14 14.06 -13.41
C ASP A 34 -12.11 14.41 -12.31
N ASP A 35 -12.46 14.12 -11.05
CA ASP A 35 -11.56 14.24 -9.89
C ASP A 35 -10.67 13.00 -9.84
N VAL A 36 -9.47 13.10 -10.42
CA VAL A 36 -8.47 12.01 -10.49
C VAL A 36 -7.45 12.19 -9.38
N ARG A 37 -7.29 11.17 -8.53
CA ARG A 37 -6.34 11.17 -7.41
C ARG A 37 -5.46 9.93 -7.44
N GLU A 38 -4.27 10.06 -6.89
CA GLU A 38 -3.33 8.96 -6.70
C GLU A 38 -3.31 8.51 -5.24
N PHE A 39 -3.18 7.20 -5.03
CA PHE A 39 -3.01 6.59 -3.74
C PHE A 39 -1.84 5.63 -3.82
N HIS A 40 -0.77 5.97 -3.10
CA HIS A 40 0.47 5.21 -3.09
C HIS A 40 0.40 4.13 -2.00
N GLY A 41 -0.23 2.99 -2.32
CA GLY A 41 -0.47 1.92 -1.34
C GLY A 41 0.82 1.34 -0.77
N SER A 42 1.88 1.29 -1.56
CA SER A 42 3.20 0.82 -1.14
C SER A 42 3.82 1.67 -0.02
N LEU A 43 3.83 2.99 -0.19
CA LEU A 43 4.33 3.92 0.83
C LEU A 43 3.48 3.84 2.11
N ARG A 44 2.16 3.84 1.96
CA ARG A 44 1.23 3.76 3.10
C ARG A 44 1.38 2.44 3.86
N TRP A 45 1.66 1.35 3.17
CA TRP A 45 1.91 0.06 3.79
C TRP A 45 3.26 0.04 4.53
N ALA A 46 4.32 0.61 3.96
CA ALA A 46 5.61 0.71 4.63
C ALA A 46 5.54 1.56 5.90
N GLU A 47 4.84 2.70 5.86
CA GLU A 47 4.55 3.55 7.03
C GLU A 47 3.76 2.78 8.10
N PHE A 48 2.69 2.10 7.69
CA PHE A 48 1.84 1.31 8.57
C PHE A 48 2.62 0.21 9.28
N LEU A 49 3.44 -0.54 8.53
CA LEU A 49 4.29 -1.59 9.10
C LEU A 49 5.29 -1.02 10.10
N LEU A 50 5.93 0.10 9.79
CA LEU A 50 6.89 0.73 10.68
C LEU A 50 6.25 1.11 12.02
N GLU A 51 5.07 1.74 11.97
CA GLU A 51 4.32 2.14 13.16
C GLU A 51 3.79 0.94 13.95
N ARG A 52 3.11 0.00 13.30
CA ARG A 52 2.45 -1.13 13.98
C ARG A 52 3.41 -2.19 14.48
N SER A 53 4.59 -2.27 13.88
CA SER A 53 5.63 -3.20 14.32
C SER A 53 6.58 -2.60 15.35
N ASP A 54 6.40 -1.34 15.75
CA ASP A 54 7.31 -0.60 16.64
C ASP A 54 8.75 -0.59 16.10
N GLY A 55 8.90 -0.30 14.81
CA GLY A 55 10.19 -0.21 14.13
C GLY A 55 10.86 -1.54 13.77
N ARG A 56 10.20 -2.69 14.02
CA ARG A 56 10.73 -4.03 13.72
C ARG A 56 10.71 -4.36 12.23
N LEU A 57 9.66 -3.96 11.53
CA LEU A 57 9.52 -4.09 10.08
C LEU A 57 9.80 -2.73 9.46
N ARG A 58 10.93 -2.61 8.76
CA ARG A 58 11.41 -1.36 8.17
C ARG A 58 11.08 -1.31 6.67
N PRO A 59 11.12 -0.11 6.05
CA PRO A 59 10.91 0.03 4.61
C PRO A 59 11.83 -0.88 3.77
N GLY A 60 13.09 -1.09 4.17
CA GLY A 60 13.99 -2.02 3.48
C GLY A 60 13.60 -3.50 3.58
N ASP A 61 12.98 -3.92 4.70
CA ASP A 61 12.48 -5.29 4.83
C ASP A 61 11.30 -5.53 3.88
N TYR A 62 10.44 -4.51 3.78
CA TYR A 62 9.33 -4.46 2.82
C TYR A 62 9.81 -4.50 1.38
N GLU A 63 10.83 -3.70 1.05
CA GLU A 63 11.37 -3.63 -0.31
C GLU A 63 11.96 -4.97 -0.75
N ALA A 64 12.66 -5.68 0.12
CA ALA A 64 13.16 -7.04 -0.16
C ALA A 64 12.01 -8.00 -0.54
N ILE A 65 10.83 -7.84 0.06
CA ILE A 65 9.63 -8.63 -0.32
C ILE A 65 9.07 -8.17 -1.68
N GLY A 66 8.99 -6.87 -1.94
CA GLY A 66 8.44 -6.34 -3.20
C GLY A 66 9.35 -6.54 -4.42
N SER A 67 10.65 -6.34 -4.26
CA SER A 67 11.65 -6.27 -5.34
C SER A 67 12.43 -7.58 -5.51
N ASP A 68 13.01 -8.13 -4.43
CA ASP A 68 13.91 -9.29 -4.53
C ASP A 68 13.15 -10.62 -4.65
N SER A 69 11.89 -10.66 -4.21
CA SER A 69 11.04 -11.84 -4.28
C SER A 69 9.86 -11.72 -5.26
N ILE A 70 9.97 -10.79 -6.22
CA ILE A 70 8.93 -10.57 -7.25
C ILE A 70 8.60 -11.85 -8.05
N PHE A 71 9.57 -12.75 -8.23
CA PHE A 71 9.37 -14.03 -8.91
C PHE A 71 8.63 -15.08 -8.05
N ASP A 72 8.62 -14.90 -6.73
CA ASP A 72 7.97 -15.79 -5.78
C ASP A 72 6.58 -15.29 -5.35
N GLY A 73 6.22 -14.05 -5.74
CA GLY A 73 4.92 -13.45 -5.45
C GLY A 73 4.67 -13.27 -3.95
N LEU A 74 5.73 -13.09 -3.14
CA LEU A 74 5.59 -13.01 -1.68
C LEU A 74 4.73 -11.82 -1.23
N GLY A 75 4.72 -10.74 -2.01
CA GLY A 75 3.79 -9.62 -1.82
C GLY A 75 2.32 -10.05 -1.88
N ASP A 76 1.94 -10.88 -2.86
CA ASP A 76 0.57 -11.39 -2.97
C ASP A 76 0.23 -12.33 -1.80
N TRP A 77 1.21 -13.11 -1.33
CA TRP A 77 1.03 -13.99 -0.16
C TRP A 77 0.69 -13.23 1.12
N VAL A 78 1.26 -12.03 1.33
CA VAL A 78 0.95 -11.15 2.47
C VAL A 78 -0.55 -10.81 2.51
N PHE A 79 -1.16 -10.51 1.38
CA PHE A 79 -2.56 -10.05 1.33
C PHE A 79 -3.57 -11.15 1.03
N SER A 80 -3.10 -12.33 0.64
CA SER A 80 -3.96 -13.46 0.26
C SER A 80 -4.98 -13.86 1.34
N GLY A 81 -4.62 -13.84 2.61
CA GLY A 81 -5.55 -14.15 3.70
C GLY A 81 -6.71 -13.16 3.80
N VAL A 82 -6.45 -11.89 3.51
CA VAL A 82 -7.48 -10.84 3.51
C VAL A 82 -8.45 -11.04 2.35
N LEU A 83 -7.94 -11.39 1.17
CA LEU A 83 -8.76 -11.60 -0.03
C LEU A 83 -9.78 -12.74 0.14
N TYR A 84 -9.40 -13.80 0.85
CA TYR A 84 -10.25 -14.97 1.09
C TYR A 84 -10.94 -14.96 2.45
N GLU A 85 -10.84 -13.85 3.20
CA GLU A 85 -11.40 -13.71 4.55
C GLU A 85 -10.99 -14.85 5.50
N ASP A 86 -9.77 -15.38 5.31
CA ASP A 86 -9.21 -16.49 6.07
C ASP A 86 -7.73 -16.25 6.35
N GLU A 87 -7.42 -15.92 7.60
CA GLU A 87 -6.05 -15.70 8.06
C GLU A 87 -5.15 -16.93 7.93
N ASN A 88 -5.68 -18.14 7.76
CA ASN A 88 -4.86 -19.33 7.52
C ASN A 88 -4.74 -19.68 6.04
N TRP A 89 -5.45 -18.96 5.17
CA TRP A 89 -5.44 -19.23 3.74
C TRP A 89 -4.02 -19.16 3.19
N GLY A 90 -3.61 -20.22 2.49
CA GLY A 90 -2.35 -20.26 1.79
C GLY A 90 -1.10 -20.43 2.66
N VAL A 91 -1.20 -20.38 3.99
CA VAL A 91 -0.03 -20.45 4.91
C VAL A 91 0.73 -21.77 4.75
N ALA A 92 0.02 -22.91 4.72
CA ALA A 92 0.65 -24.21 4.50
C ALA A 92 1.34 -24.29 3.13
N ARG A 93 0.70 -23.77 2.08
CA ARG A 93 1.25 -23.77 0.72
C ARG A 93 2.47 -22.85 0.60
N LEU A 94 2.47 -21.70 1.28
CA LEU A 94 3.61 -20.81 1.37
C LEU A 94 4.80 -21.50 2.05
N LYS A 95 4.56 -22.17 3.18
CA LYS A 95 5.59 -22.95 3.89
C LYS A 95 6.18 -24.06 3.03
N GLU A 96 5.34 -24.82 2.34
CA GLU A 96 5.77 -25.88 1.40
C GLU A 96 6.55 -25.31 0.20
N TYR A 97 6.11 -24.18 -0.34
CA TYR A 97 6.81 -23.49 -1.42
C TYR A 97 8.19 -23.02 -0.97
N ALA A 98 8.26 -22.36 0.18
CA ALA A 98 9.48 -21.85 0.78
C ALA A 98 10.48 -22.98 1.07
N ALA A 99 10.02 -24.09 1.65
CA ALA A 99 10.86 -25.26 1.91
C ALA A 99 11.47 -25.85 0.64
N ARG A 100 10.71 -25.93 -0.46
CA ARG A 100 11.20 -26.42 -1.76
C ARG A 100 12.21 -25.49 -2.41
N ARG A 101 12.12 -24.19 -2.14
CA ARG A 101 12.95 -23.15 -2.76
C ARG A 101 14.11 -22.69 -1.85
N GLY A 102 14.14 -23.11 -0.59
CA GLY A 102 15.10 -22.63 0.40
C GLY A 102 14.88 -21.16 0.79
N LEU A 103 13.64 -20.67 0.73
CA LEU A 103 13.31 -19.27 1.03
C LEU A 103 13.05 -19.07 2.53
N CYS A 104 13.56 -17.97 3.07
CA CYS A 104 13.15 -17.49 4.39
C CYS A 104 11.85 -16.69 4.25
N ILE A 105 10.81 -17.07 5.00
CA ILE A 105 9.49 -16.43 4.95
C ILE A 105 9.11 -15.72 6.25
N ASP A 106 10.07 -15.50 7.15
CA ASP A 106 9.81 -14.88 8.45
C ASP A 106 9.29 -13.45 8.28
N THR A 107 9.93 -12.67 7.40
CA THR A 107 9.51 -11.30 7.07
C THR A 107 8.11 -11.27 6.45
N VAL A 108 7.84 -12.13 5.47
CA VAL A 108 6.51 -12.26 4.82
C VAL A 108 5.44 -12.62 5.85
N SER A 109 5.75 -13.58 6.71
CA SER A 109 4.83 -14.05 7.76
C SER A 109 4.56 -12.94 8.78
N GLY A 110 5.58 -12.19 9.17
CA GLY A 110 5.46 -11.04 10.06
C GLY A 110 4.60 -9.93 9.46
N MET A 111 4.83 -9.57 8.19
CA MET A 111 4.02 -8.57 7.47
C MET A 111 2.57 -9.00 7.33
N ARG A 112 2.34 -10.29 7.07
CA ARG A 112 1.00 -10.85 6.86
C ARG A 112 0.08 -10.69 8.07
N VAL A 113 0.61 -10.69 9.30
CA VAL A 113 -0.18 -10.44 10.53
C VAL A 113 -0.86 -9.07 10.49
N HIS A 114 -0.26 -8.11 9.79
CA HIS A 114 -0.71 -6.72 9.74
C HIS A 114 -1.66 -6.42 8.56
N ALA A 115 -1.82 -7.36 7.62
CA ALA A 115 -2.51 -7.10 6.36
C ALA A 115 -4.02 -6.83 6.54
N THR A 116 -4.70 -7.60 7.39
CA THR A 116 -6.15 -7.43 7.65
C THR A 116 -6.45 -6.05 8.21
N GLU A 117 -5.67 -5.61 9.20
CA GLU A 117 -5.85 -4.32 9.85
C GLU A 117 -5.63 -3.17 8.86
N PHE A 118 -4.57 -3.24 8.06
CA PHE A 118 -4.27 -2.22 7.06
C PHE A 118 -5.41 -2.06 6.04
N ILE A 119 -5.94 -3.16 5.50
CA ILE A 119 -7.06 -3.09 4.54
C ILE A 119 -8.32 -2.52 5.21
N ALA A 120 -8.58 -2.86 6.47
CA ALA A 120 -9.69 -2.28 7.22
C ALA A 120 -9.53 -0.76 7.40
N GLU A 121 -8.33 -0.26 7.73
CA GLU A 121 -8.05 1.17 7.83
C GLU A 121 -8.23 1.89 6.48
N LEU A 122 -7.71 1.32 5.40
CA LEU A 122 -7.90 1.89 4.08
C LEU A 122 -9.37 1.98 3.69
N ALA A 123 -10.17 0.96 4.02
CA ALA A 123 -11.61 0.97 3.77
C ALA A 123 -12.34 2.09 4.55
N LEU A 124 -11.88 2.41 5.77
CA LEU A 124 -12.42 3.52 6.57
C LEU A 124 -12.04 4.88 5.98
N VAL A 125 -10.77 5.08 5.62
CA VAL A 125 -10.27 6.33 5.01
C VAL A 125 -10.92 6.59 3.65
N SER A 126 -11.14 5.55 2.86
CA SER A 126 -11.80 5.65 1.55
C SER A 126 -13.27 6.09 1.67
N ARG A 127 -13.92 5.79 2.79
CA ARG A 127 -15.30 6.22 3.07
C ARG A 127 -15.36 7.67 3.56
N ASP A 128 -14.29 8.16 4.19
CA ASP A 128 -14.18 9.56 4.61
C ASP A 128 -13.74 10.46 3.46
N VAL A 129 -14.70 10.73 2.57
CA VAL A 129 -14.58 11.52 1.34
C VAL A 129 -14.10 12.98 1.55
N ARG A 130 -14.01 13.45 2.80
CA ARG A 130 -13.55 14.80 3.15
C ARG A 130 -12.16 14.84 3.79
N ALA A 131 -11.56 13.69 4.09
CA ALA A 131 -10.25 13.66 4.72
C ALA A 131 -9.18 14.14 3.74
N ARG A 132 -8.57 15.30 4.03
CA ARG A 132 -7.35 15.75 3.36
C ARG A 132 -6.24 14.70 3.54
N PRO A 133 -5.45 14.38 2.50
CA PRO A 133 -4.22 13.61 2.61
C PRO A 133 -3.33 14.16 3.74
N LEU A 134 -2.57 13.29 4.41
CA LEU A 134 -1.64 13.71 5.47
C LEU A 134 -0.63 14.77 4.96
N HIS A 135 -0.18 14.62 3.71
CA HIS A 135 0.63 15.63 3.01
C HIS A 135 -0.01 17.03 3.03
N ASP A 136 -1.31 17.13 2.74
CA ASP A 136 -2.03 18.41 2.71
C ASP A 136 -2.41 18.92 4.12
N ARG A 137 -2.38 18.04 5.14
CA ARG A 137 -2.48 18.44 6.55
C ARG A 137 -1.17 19.02 7.08
N LEU A 138 -0.05 18.48 6.63
CA LEU A 138 1.29 18.92 7.01
C LEU A 138 1.76 20.13 6.18
N ASN A 139 1.22 20.31 4.97
CA ASN A 139 1.54 21.41 4.06
C ASN A 139 0.26 21.96 3.41
N PRO A 140 -0.53 22.77 4.13
CA PRO A 140 -1.72 23.38 3.56
C PRO A 140 -1.34 24.33 2.40
N PRO A 141 -2.15 24.40 1.33
CA PRO A 141 -1.90 25.33 0.23
C PRO A 141 -1.86 26.77 0.76
N ALA A 142 -0.91 27.56 0.26
CA ALA A 142 -0.74 28.96 0.62
C ALA A 142 -2.03 29.74 0.29
N GLY A 143 -2.84 30.03 1.32
CA GLY A 143 -4.15 30.65 1.17
C GLY A 143 -5.15 30.32 2.29
N GLU A 144 -4.89 29.28 3.11
CA GLU A 144 -5.77 28.92 4.24
C GLU A 144 -5.27 29.35 5.62
N THR A 145 -4.22 30.17 5.69
CA THR A 145 -3.92 30.96 6.89
C THR A 145 -4.78 32.24 6.83
N GLY A 146 -6.09 32.07 6.95
CA GLY A 146 -7.05 33.15 7.09
C GLY A 146 -7.29 33.46 8.56
N GLU A 147 -6.81 34.63 8.97
CA GLU A 147 -7.14 35.32 10.22
C GLU A 147 -8.64 35.34 10.51
N GLY A 148 -9.02 35.28 11.79
CA GLY A 148 -10.40 35.55 12.18
C GLY A 148 -10.79 35.12 13.60
N SER A 149 -10.17 35.74 14.61
CA SER A 149 -10.79 36.36 15.80
C SER A 149 -9.86 36.36 17.02
#